data_AF-A0A2T2UHN5-F1
#
_entry.id   AF-A0A2T2UHN5-F1
#
_cell.length_a   1.000
_cell.length_b   1.000
_cell.length_c   1.000
_cell.angle_alpha   90.00
_cell.angle_beta   90.00
_cell.angle_gamma   90.00
#
_symmetry.space_group_name_H-M   'P 1'
#
loop_
_entity.id
_entity.type
_entity.pdbx_description
1 polymer ?
#
loop_
_entity_poly.entity_id
_entity_poly.type
_entity_poly.pdbx_seq_one_letter_code
_entity_poly.pdbx_strand_id
1 'polypeptide(L)'
;MLDWYDEHKRSMPWRETDDPYRIWVAEIMLQQTRVDTVRDYYHRFLEAFPTVEALADAERDEVLKHWEGLGFYARARHLHE
;
A
#
# COMPACT_ATOMS: atom_id res chain seq x y z
N MET A 1 20.02 14.92 -12.84
CA MET A 1 18.68 14.30 -12.66
C MET A 1 18.51 13.82 -11.23
N LEU A 2 19.51 13.14 -10.65
CA LEU A 2 19.50 12.75 -9.23
C LEU A 2 19.47 13.96 -8.29
N ASP A 3 20.32 14.97 -8.52
CA ASP A 3 20.38 16.17 -7.66
C ASP A 3 19.02 16.88 -7.55
N TRP A 4 18.31 17.03 -8.67
CA TRP A 4 16.97 17.62 -8.68
C TRP A 4 15.97 16.78 -7.88
N TYR A 5 16.03 15.45 -8.00
CA TYR A 5 15.17 14.56 -7.24
C TYR A 5 15.45 14.66 -5.75
N ASP A 6 16.72 14.71 -5.34
CA ASP A 6 17.09 14.84 -3.93
C ASP A 6 16.60 16.15 -3.31
N GLU A 7 16.60 17.23 -4.07
CA GLU A 7 16.10 18.54 -3.63
C GLU A 7 14.57 18.66 -3.67
N HIS A 8 13.89 18.02 -4.63
CA HIS A 8 12.46 18.28 -4.92
C HIS A 8 11.53 17.08 -4.67
N LYS A 9 12.03 15.93 -4.19
CA LYS A 9 11.19 14.76 -3.91
C LYS A 9 10.13 15.07 -2.85
N ARG A 10 8.90 14.66 -3.14
CA ARG A 10 7.80 14.69 -2.15
C ARG A 10 8.02 13.61 -1.08
N SER A 11 7.76 13.96 0.18
CA SER A 11 7.62 12.98 1.26
C SER A 11 6.37 12.13 1.03
N MET A 12 6.60 10.82 0.99
CA MET A 12 5.56 9.80 0.86
C MET A 12 5.91 8.66 1.81
N PRO A 13 4.96 8.15 2.61
CA PRO A 13 5.25 7.18 3.67
C PRO A 13 5.98 5.94 3.18
N TRP A 14 5.63 5.45 1.98
CA TRP A 14 6.25 4.28 1.34
C TRP A 14 7.65 4.54 0.75
N ARG A 15 8.15 5.79 0.76
CA ARG A 15 9.54 6.13 0.41
C ARG A 15 10.44 6.31 1.64
N GLU A 16 9.88 6.26 2.84
CA GLU A 16 10.59 6.44 4.11
C GLU A 16 10.90 5.09 4.78
N THR A 17 10.84 4.00 4.01
CA THR A 17 11.06 2.64 4.46
C THR A 17 11.76 1.83 3.38
N ASP A 18 12.63 0.90 3.81
CA ASP A 18 13.26 -0.10 2.95
C ASP A 18 12.57 -1.48 3.05
N ASP A 19 11.43 -1.55 3.74
CA ASP A 19 10.68 -2.79 3.92
C ASP A 19 9.99 -3.20 2.60
N PRO A 20 10.34 -4.36 2.02
CA PRO A 20 9.81 -4.80 0.74
C PRO A 20 8.30 -5.04 0.77
N TYR A 21 7.73 -5.49 1.89
CA TYR A 21 6.29 -5.70 2.03
C TYR A 21 5.55 -4.36 1.96
N ARG A 22 6.04 -3.38 2.73
CA ARG A 22 5.47 -2.03 2.77
C ARG A 22 5.58 -1.31 1.43
N ILE A 23 6.68 -1.48 0.71
CA ILE A 23 6.86 -0.92 -0.63
C ILE A 23 5.88 -1.61 -1.60
N TRP A 24 5.80 -2.95 -1.58
CA TRP A 24 4.92 -3.72 -2.45
C TRP A 24 3.44 -3.34 -2.29
N VAL A 25 2.95 -3.24 -1.05
CA VAL A 25 1.56 -2.81 -0.77
C VAL A 25 1.29 -1.43 -1.38
N ALA A 26 2.20 -0.47 -1.20
CA ALA A 26 2.05 0.88 -1.75
C ALA A 26 2.00 0.87 -3.28
N GLU A 27 2.89 0.13 -3.94
CA GLU A 27 2.93 0.00 -5.39
C GLU A 27 1.61 -0.57 -5.94
N ILE A 28 1.05 -1.62 -5.31
CA ILE A 28 -0.25 -2.18 -5.71
C ILE A 28 -1.38 -1.16 -5.52
N MET A 29 -1.41 -0.44 -4.40
CA MET A 29 -2.42 0.58 -4.14
C MET A 29 -2.34 1.75 -5.13
N LEU A 30 -1.14 2.18 -5.52
CA LEU A 30 -0.91 3.31 -6.44
C LEU A 30 -1.31 3.00 -7.89
N GLN A 31 -1.52 1.74 -8.26
CA GLN A 31 -2.05 1.40 -9.57
C GLN A 31 -3.43 2.03 -9.77
N GLN A 32 -3.53 2.92 -10.76
CA GLN A 32 -4.78 3.60 -11.14
C GLN A 32 -5.49 4.33 -9.97
N THR A 33 -4.76 4.69 -8.91
CA THR A 33 -5.28 5.42 -7.75
C THR A 33 -4.38 6.63 -7.45
N ARG A 34 -4.96 7.76 -7.05
CA ARG A 34 -4.19 8.99 -6.76
C ARG A 34 -3.42 8.87 -5.44
N VAL A 35 -2.22 9.44 -5.39
CA VAL A 35 -1.33 9.46 -4.21
C VAL A 35 -2.05 9.91 -2.94
N ASP A 36 -2.82 11.00 -3.02
CA ASP A 36 -3.48 11.57 -1.84
C ASP A 36 -4.56 10.64 -1.29
N THR A 37 -5.22 9.84 -2.14
CA THR A 37 -6.17 8.80 -1.71
C THR A 37 -5.44 7.61 -1.10
N VAL A 38 -4.32 7.18 -1.67
CA VAL A 38 -3.56 6.01 -1.18
C VAL A 38 -2.99 6.24 0.21
N ARG A 39 -2.60 7.47 0.57
CA ARG A 39 -1.95 7.77 1.85
C ARG A 39 -2.72 7.24 3.06
N ASP A 40 -4.00 7.55 3.17
CA ASP A 40 -4.81 7.15 4.33
C ASP A 40 -5.08 5.65 4.34
N TYR A 41 -5.30 5.06 3.16
CA TYR A 41 -5.52 3.62 3.01
C TYR A 41 -4.28 2.81 3.35
N TYR A 42 -3.11 3.29 2.94
CA TYR A 42 -1.83 2.66 3.21
C TYR A 42 -1.57 2.54 4.70
N HIS A 43 -1.76 3.63 5.45
CA HIS A 43 -1.60 3.61 6.90
C HIS A 43 -2.57 2.64 7.58
N ARG A 44 -3.86 2.74 7.26
CA ARG A 44 -4.89 1.84 7.83
C ARG A 44 -4.64 0.37 7.49
N PHE A 45 -4.19 0.09 6.27
CA PHE A 45 -3.92 -1.28 5.83
C PHE A 45 -2.70 -1.87 6.57
N LEU A 46 -1.63 -1.10 6.75
CA LEU A 46 -0.45 -1.56 7.49
C LEU A 46 -0.66 -1.60 9.01
N GLU A 47 -1.64 -0.86 9.54
CA GLU A 47 -2.06 -1.01 10.94
C GLU A 47 -2.78 -2.35 11.17
N ALA A 48 -3.62 -2.78 10.22
CA ALA A 48 -4.33 -4.06 10.28
C ALA A 48 -3.42 -5.24 9.93
N PHE A 49 -2.58 -5.08 8.91
CA PHE A 49 -1.68 -6.10 8.38
C PHE A 49 -0.24 -5.56 8.40
N PRO A 50 0.42 -5.58 9.57
CA PRO A 50 1.74 -4.97 9.74
C PRO A 50 2.86 -5.73 9.03
N THR A 51 2.65 -7.02 8.73
CA THR A 51 3.61 -7.88 8.05
C THR A 51 2.94 -8.71 6.96
N VAL A 52 3.75 -9.30 6.07
CA VAL A 52 3.25 -10.19 5.02
C VAL A 52 2.60 -11.44 5.61
N GLU A 53 3.10 -11.95 6.73
CA GLU A 53 2.52 -13.09 7.44
C GLU A 53 1.14 -12.73 8.01
N ALA A 54 1.01 -11.55 8.63
CA ALA A 54 -0.29 -11.08 9.12
C ALA A 54 -1.30 -10.91 7.99
N LEU A 55 -0.86 -10.48 6.80
CA LEU A 55 -1.72 -10.42 5.62
C LEU A 55 -2.10 -11.81 5.10
N ALA A 56 -1.17 -12.77 5.12
CA ALA A 56 -1.40 -14.13 4.64
C ALA A 56 -2.35 -14.92 5.57
N ASP A 57 -2.26 -14.69 6.89
CA ASP A 57 -3.10 -15.33 7.90
C ASP A 57 -4.50 -14.72 8.00
N ALA A 58 -4.71 -13.52 7.44
CA ALA A 58 -5.99 -12.81 7.49
C ALA A 58 -7.08 -13.50 6.66
N GLU A 59 -8.35 -13.33 7.06
CA GLU A 59 -9.45 -13.77 6.22
C GLU A 59 -9.58 -12.85 5.00
N ARG A 60 -9.81 -13.42 3.81
CA ARG A 60 -9.97 -12.66 2.58
C ARG A 60 -10.97 -11.51 2.71
N ASP A 61 -12.11 -11.74 3.36
CA ASP A 61 -13.16 -10.72 3.51
C ASP A 61 -12.69 -9.54 4.39
N GLU A 62 -11.81 -9.81 5.36
CA GLU A 62 -11.15 -8.77 6.16
C GLU A 62 -10.21 -7.91 5.31
N VAL A 63 -9.42 -8.54 4.43
CA VAL A 63 -8.55 -7.83 3.48
C VAL A 63 -9.38 -6.95 2.53
N LEU A 64 -10.48 -7.49 1.99
CA LEU A 64 -11.36 -6.73 1.09
C LEU A 64 -12.04 -5.55 1.79
N LYS A 65 -12.39 -5.69 3.08
CA LYS A 65 -12.95 -4.61 3.89
C LYS A 65 -11.95 -3.46 4.07
N HIS A 66 -10.68 -3.76 4.34
CA HIS A 66 -9.65 -2.73 4.45
C HIS A 66 -9.33 -2.06 3.10
N TRP A 67 -9.59 -2.76 1.98
CA TRP A 67 -9.45 -2.24 0.61
C TRP A 67 -10.68 -1.47 0.09
N GLU A 68 -11.81 -1.52 0.81
CA GLU A 68 -13.08 -0.95 0.37
C GLU A 68 -12.97 0.56 0.07
N GLY A 69 -13.34 0.95 -1.14
CA GLY A 69 -13.27 2.33 -1.63
C GLY A 69 -12.05 2.67 -2.50
N LEU A 70 -10.99 1.83 -2.53
CA LEU A 70 -9.90 1.98 -3.51
C LEU A 70 -10.28 1.50 -4.92
N GLY A 71 -11.40 0.78 -5.05
CA GLY A 71 -11.79 0.13 -6.29
C GLY A 71 -10.83 -0.99 -6.72
N PHE A 72 -11.15 -1.65 -7.83
CA PHE A 72 -10.33 -2.73 -8.41
C PHE A 72 -9.96 -3.84 -7.41
N TYR A 73 -10.97 -4.47 -6.80
CA TYR A 73 -10.82 -5.54 -5.81
C TYR A 73 -10.00 -6.76 -6.28
N ALA A 74 -9.78 -6.92 -7.59
CA ALA A 74 -8.85 -7.92 -8.10
C ALA A 74 -7.42 -7.69 -7.58
N ARG A 75 -6.99 -6.44 -7.38
CA ARG A 75 -5.68 -6.11 -6.80
C ARG A 75 -5.54 -6.64 -5.38
N ALA A 76 -6.56 -6.42 -4.56
CA ALA A 76 -6.60 -6.89 -3.18
C ALA A 76 -6.58 -8.43 -3.10
N ARG A 77 -7.31 -9.10 -4.00
CA ARG A 77 -7.31 -10.57 -4.08
C ARG A 77 -5.94 -11.11 -4.47
N HIS A 78 -5.33 -10.59 -5.53
CA HIS A 78 -3.99 -11.03 -5.96
C HIS A 78 -2.88 -10.65 -4.98
N LEU A 79 -3.08 -9.65 -4.12
CA LEU A 79 -2.16 -9.31 -3.04
C LEU A 79 -2.19 -10.35 -1.91
N HIS A 80 -3.32 -11.03 -1.73
CA HIS A 80 -3.55 -11.98 -0.65
C HIS A 80 -3.36 -13.45 -1.08
N GLU A 81 -3.50 -13.74 -2.38
CA GLU A 81 -3.19 -15.03 -3.01
C GLU A 81 -1.69 -15.24 -3.23
#